data_AF-A0AAU3LNW4-F1
#
_entry.id   AF-A0AAU3LNW4-F1
#
_cell.length_a   1.000
_cell.length_b   1.000
_cell.length_c   1.000
_cell.angle_alpha   90.00
_cell.angle_beta   90.00
_cell.angle_gamma   90.00
#
_symmetry.space_group_name_H-M   'P 1'
#
loop_
_entity.id
_entity.type
_entity.pdbx_description
1 polymer ?
#
loop_
_entity_poly.entity_id
_entity_poly.type
_entity_poly.pdbx_seq_one_letter_code
_entity_poly.pdbx_strand_id
1 'polypeptide(L)' 'MKLTLESGERAGIVLVWESGATSLLFVDTGTEHTWQDHQVLTSESDLPRILAPLEKLVEAAAES' A
#
# COMPACT_ATOMS: atom_id res chain seq x y z
N MET A 1 -5.35 11.08 5.82
CA MET A 1 -5.24 10.96 4.35
C MET A 1 -5.38 9.50 3.94
N LYS A 2 -6.02 9.20 2.81
CA LYS A 2 -6.13 7.83 2.27
C LYS A 2 -5.66 7.83 0.82
N LEU A 3 -4.75 6.92 0.49
CA LEU A 3 -4.35 6.61 -0.89
C LEU A 3 -4.86 5.20 -1.23
N THR A 4 -5.43 5.03 -2.41
CA THR A 4 -5.88 3.73 -2.90
C THR A 4 -5.32 3.51 -4.30
N LEU A 5 -4.81 2.30 -4.52
CA LEU A 5 -4.20 1.86 -5.75
C LEU A 5 -4.81 0.51 -6.13
N GLU A 6 -5.39 0.42 -7.32
CA GLU A 6 -6.12 -0.75 -7.78
C GLU A 6 -5.55 -1.20 -9.12
N SER A 7 -5.33 -2.50 -9.29
CA SER A 7 -4.90 -3.10 -10.56
C SER A 7 -5.44 -4.52 -10.69
N GLY A 8 -6.45 -4.71 -11.53
CA GLY A 8 -7.12 -6.00 -11.70
C GLY A 8 -7.71 -6.52 -10.38
N GLU A 9 -7.28 -7.71 -9.96
CA GLU A 9 -7.68 -8.37 -8.71
C GLU A 9 -6.87 -7.92 -7.48
N ARG A 10 -5.99 -6.93 -7.64
CA ARG A 10 -5.10 -6.44 -6.58
C ARG A 10 -5.51 -5.04 -6.14
N ALA A 11 -5.63 -4.84 -4.84
CA ALA A 11 -5.93 -3.55 -4.23
C ALA A 11 -4.95 -3.26 -3.09
N GLY A 12 -4.47 -2.01 -3.05
CA GLY A 12 -3.55 -1.51 -2.06
C GLY A 12 -4.04 -0.21 -1.46
N ILE A 13 -4.02 -0.11 -0.12
CA ILE A 13 -4.56 1.02 0.62
C ILE A 13 -3.52 1.52 1.61
N VAL A 14 -3.22 2.82 1.56
CA VAL A 14 -2.48 3.53 2.61
C VAL A 14 -3.44 4.40 3.40
N LEU A 15 -3.46 4.21 4.71
CA LEU A 15 -4.14 5.07 5.66
C LEU A 15 -3.10 5.83 6.44
N VAL A 16 -3.16 7.17 6.40
CA VAL A 16 -2.29 8.05 7.20
C VAL A 16 -3.17 8.86 8.14
N TRP A 17 -2.89 8.77 9.44
CA TRP A 17 -3.56 9.54 10.49
C TRP A 17 -2.82 10.86 10.76
N GLU A 18 -3.50 11.83 11.38
CA GLU A 18 -2.89 13.12 11.75
C GLU A 18 -1.70 12.97 12.72
N SER A 19 -1.65 11.87 13.47
CA SER A 19 -0.52 11.50 14.33
C SER A 19 0.72 11.02 13.58
N GLY A 20 0.66 10.87 12.25
CA GLY A 20 1.71 10.24 11.45
C GLY A 20 1.68 8.71 11.47
N ALA A 21 0.81 8.09 12.28
CA ALA A 21 0.56 6.65 12.17
C ALA A 21 0.13 6.31 10.73
N THR A 22 0.60 5.18 10.22
CA THR A 22 0.35 4.73 8.86
C THR A 22 0.06 3.24 8.84
N SER A 23 -0.99 2.85 8.14
CA SER A 23 -1.30 1.45 7.86
C SER A 23 -1.23 1.24 6.37
N LEU A 24 -0.55 0.17 5.98
CA LEU A 24 -0.54 -0.33 4.62
C LEU A 24 -1.33 -1.64 4.61
N LEU A 25 -2.38 -1.69 3.79
CA LEU A 25 -3.19 -2.89 3.57
C LEU A 25 -3.06 -3.28 2.11
N PHE A 26 -2.76 -4.55 1.87
CA PHE A 26 -2.74 -5.15 0.56
C PHE A 26 -3.71 -6.33 0.52
N VAL A 27 -4.50 -6.39 -0.56
CA VAL A 27 -5.46 -7.46 -0.84
C VAL A 27 -5.23 -7.92 -2.27
N ASP A 28 -4.96 -9.22 -2.45
CA ASP A 28 -4.96 -9.90 -3.74
C ASP A 28 -6.12 -10.89 -3.75
N THR A 29 -7.20 -10.56 -4.47
CA THR A 29 -8.39 -11.41 -4.54
C THR A 29 -8.22 -12.60 -5.49
N GLY A 30 -7.20 -12.57 -6.36
CA GLY A 30 -6.84 -13.70 -7.22
C GLY A 30 -6.15 -14.83 -6.47
N THR A 31 -5.54 -14.52 -5.34
CA THR A 31 -4.83 -15.48 -4.48
C THR A 31 -5.42 -15.62 -3.08
N GLU A 32 -6.44 -14.82 -2.73
CA GLU A 32 -7.00 -14.69 -1.37
C GLU A 32 -5.98 -14.23 -0.30
N HIS A 33 -4.83 -13.71 -0.72
CA HIS A 33 -3.79 -13.25 0.20
C HIS A 33 -4.07 -11.82 0.66
N THR A 34 -4.03 -11.62 1.98
CA THR A 34 -4.08 -10.28 2.61
C THR A 34 -2.79 -10.06 3.39
N TRP A 35 -2.16 -8.90 3.20
CA TRP A 35 -0.99 -8.48 3.96
C TRP A 35 -1.24 -7.09 4.57
N GLN A 36 -0.88 -6.93 5.84
CA GLN A 36 -1.06 -5.68 6.57
C GLN A 36 0.23 -5.34 7.30
N ASP A 37 0.66 -4.10 7.17
CA ASP A 37 1.80 -3.54 7.90
C ASP A 37 1.42 -2.21 8.55
N HIS A 38 2.03 -1.96 9.70
CA HIS A 38 1.80 -0.77 10.50
C HIS A 38 3.13 -0.06 10.71
N GLN A 39 3.25 1.15 10.18
CA GLN A 39 4.43 1.98 10.31
C GLN A 39 4.05 3.36 10.84
N VAL A 40 5.01 4.05 11.45
CA VAL A 40 4.84 5.45 11.87
C VAL A 40 5.67 6.31 10.93
N LEU A 41 5.04 7.23 10.23
CA LEU A 41 5.74 8.29 9.50
C LEU A 41 6.38 9.22 10.52
N THR A 42 7.71 9.28 10.50
CA THR A 42 8.45 10.29 11.27
C THR A 42 8.65 11.57 10.47
N SER A 43 8.54 11.46 9.14
CA SER A 43 8.74 12.53 8.15
C SER A 43 8.01 12.18 6.84
N GLU A 44 7.62 13.18 6.05
CA GLU A 44 7.11 12.96 4.68
C GLU A 44 8.13 12.23 3.79
N SER A 45 9.42 12.33 4.09
CA SER A 45 10.49 11.60 3.38
C SER A 45 10.39 10.08 3.51
N ASP A 46 9.60 9.57 4.46
CA ASP A 46 9.39 8.14 4.67
C ASP A 46 8.33 7.57 3.70
N LEU A 47 7.52 8.42 3.07
CA LEU A 47 6.44 8.02 2.16
C LEU A 47 6.91 7.13 1.00
N PRO A 48 7.98 7.44 0.25
CA PRO A 48 8.41 6.60 -0.87
C PRO A 48 8.71 5.16 -0.44
N ARG A 49 9.31 4.98 0.74
CA ARG A 49 9.63 3.65 1.27
C ARG A 49 8.36 2.87 1.64
N ILE A 50 7.37 3.55 2.21
CA ILE A 50 6.08 2.94 2.58
C ILE A 50 5.25 2.63 1.33
N LEU A 51 5.38 3.43 0.26
CA LEU A 51 4.67 3.23 -1.00
C LEU A 51 5.34 2.21 -1.94
N ALA A 52 6.64 1.95 -1.79
CA ALA A 52 7.37 1.01 -2.65
C ALA A 52 6.72 -0.39 -2.80
N PRO A 53 6.12 -1.01 -1.76
CA PRO A 53 5.39 -2.26 -1.93
C PRO A 53 4.16 -2.12 -2.86
N LEU A 54 3.47 -0.98 -2.83
CA LEU A 54 2.32 -0.69 -3.70
C LEU A 54 2.74 -0.47 -5.16
N GLU A 55 3.84 0.23 -5.38
CA GLU A 55 4.39 0.45 -6.72
C GLU A 55 4.73 -0.89 -7.39
N LYS A 56 5.42 -1.78 -6.66
CA LYS A 56 5.72 -3.15 -7.16
C LYS A 56 4.47 -3.96 -7.51
N LEU A 57 3.37 -3.74 -6.80
CA LEU A 57 2.12 -4.45 -7.07
C LEU A 57 1.44 -3.97 -8.35
N VAL A 58 1.52 -2.67 -8.65
CA VAL A 58 1.05 -2.13 -9.93
C VAL A 58 1.95 -2.59 -11.06
N GLU A 59 3.26 -2.56 -10.90
CA GLU A 59 4.22 -3.06 -11.91
C GLU A 59 3.97 -4.53 -12.23
N ALA A 60 3.86 -5.40 -11.22
CA ALA A 60 3.61 -6.83 -11.39
C ALA A 60 2.23 -7.16 -12.00
N ALA A 61 1.29 -6.21 -12.02
CA ALA A 61 0.01 -6.36 -12.69
C ALA A 61 0.01 -5.79 -14.12
N ALA A 62 0.92 -4.85 -14.43
CA ALA A 62 1.10 -4.33 -15.78
C ALA A 62 1.89 -5.27 -16.70
N GLU A 63 2.65 -6.22 -16.13
CA GLU A 63 3.42 -7.22 -16.87
C GLU A 63 2.65 -8.53 -17.17
N SER A 64 1.40 -8.66 -16.70
CA SER A 64 0.51 -9.82 -16.94
C SER A 64 -0.52 -9.57 -18.03
#